data_AF-A0A365QKA2-F1
#
_entry.id   AF-A0A365QKA2-F1
#
_cell.length_a   1.000
_cell.length_b   1.000
_cell.length_c   1.000
_cell.angle_alpha   90.00
_cell.angle_beta   90.00
_cell.angle_gamma   90.00
#
_symmetry.space_group_name_H-M   'P 1'
#
loop_
_entity.id
_entity.type
_entity.pdbx_description
1 polymer ?
#
loop_
_entity_poly.entity_id
_entity_poly.type
_entity_poly.pdbx_seq_one_letter_code
_entity_poly.pdbx_strand_id
1 'polypeptide(L)'
;MEEARGVAGDHPAKEALIDVSIEAWRFARVFGRLLGKLEVSETPRYANQSRYFLKKIDDGLNACGLRIVTLEGQPYDPGMAVSALNIADFGPNDFLVVDQMVEPVVMGPDGLVRSGTVMLVKAGRP
;
A
#
# COMPACT_ATOMS: atom_id res chain seq x y z
N MET A 1 13.14 -37.03 21.38
CA MET A 1 13.39 -35.74 22.04
C MET A 1 14.09 -34.86 21.03
N GLU A 2 13.34 -33.98 20.38
CA GLU A 2 13.71 -32.58 20.17
C GLU A 2 12.41 -31.90 19.72
N GLU A 3 11.80 -31.19 20.65
CA GLU A 3 10.50 -30.52 20.44
C GLU A 3 10.66 -29.46 19.36
N ALA A 4 9.82 -29.56 18.33
CA ALA A 4 9.48 -28.44 17.47
C ALA A 4 8.80 -27.36 18.34
N ARG A 5 9.61 -26.49 18.94
CA ARG A 5 9.14 -25.27 19.61
C ARG A 5 8.58 -24.34 18.55
N GLY A 6 7.26 -24.37 18.41
CA GLY A 6 6.50 -23.40 17.64
C GLY A 6 6.87 -21.98 18.04
N VAL A 7 7.31 -21.20 17.06
CA VAL A 7 7.56 -19.76 17.16
C VAL A 7 6.20 -19.05 17.21
N ALA A 8 5.56 -19.03 18.38
CA ALA A 8 4.22 -18.48 18.57
C ALA A 8 4.23 -17.28 19.54
N GLY A 9 5.13 -16.33 19.32
CA GLY A 9 5.28 -15.13 20.17
C GLY A 9 5.16 -13.78 19.47
N ASP A 10 5.26 -13.71 18.14
CA ASP A 10 5.45 -12.45 17.41
C ASP A 10 4.30 -12.10 16.43
N HIS A 11 3.26 -12.93 16.38
CA HIS A 11 2.28 -12.88 15.29
C HIS A 11 1.17 -11.81 15.46
N PRO A 12 0.45 -11.69 16.60
CA PRO A 12 -0.74 -10.83 16.66
C PRO A 12 -0.42 -9.34 16.69
N ALA A 13 0.66 -8.92 17.38
CA ALA A 13 1.07 -7.53 17.43
C ALA A 13 1.61 -7.06 16.07
N LYS A 14 2.38 -7.91 15.37
CA LYS A 14 2.88 -7.64 14.03
C LYS A 14 1.74 -7.54 13.00
N GLU A 15 0.78 -8.47 13.03
CA GLU A 15 -0.40 -8.38 12.15
C GLU A 15 -1.23 -7.14 12.45
N ALA A 16 -1.48 -6.82 13.72
CA ALA A 16 -2.20 -5.59 14.09
C ALA A 16 -1.47 -4.33 13.60
N LEU A 17 -0.13 -4.30 13.67
CA LEU A 17 0.67 -3.22 13.12
C LEU A 17 0.51 -3.13 11.59
N ILE A 18 0.54 -4.26 10.88
CA ILE A 18 0.32 -4.31 9.43
C ILE A 18 -1.07 -3.76 9.08
N ASP A 19 -2.12 -4.25 9.73
CA ASP A 19 -3.50 -3.83 9.50
C ASP A 19 -3.69 -2.34 9.74
N VAL A 20 -3.23 -1.83 10.88
CA VAL A 20 -3.32 -0.39 11.20
C VAL A 20 -2.50 0.44 10.23
N SER A 21 -1.35 -0.05 9.77
CA SER A 21 -0.50 0.66 8.81
C SER A 21 -1.15 0.75 7.43
N ILE A 22 -1.83 -0.31 6.99
CA ILE A 22 -2.63 -0.30 5.75
C ILE A 22 -3.77 0.72 5.86
N GLU A 23 -4.52 0.71 6.97
CA GLU A 23 -5.61 1.67 7.16
C GLU A 23 -5.12 3.12 7.29
N ALA A 24 -4.00 3.33 7.99
CA ALA A 24 -3.33 4.62 8.07
C ALA A 24 -2.93 5.13 6.68
N TRP A 25 -2.40 4.26 5.82
CA TRP A 25 -2.05 4.58 4.44
C TRP A 25 -3.29 4.95 3.61
N ARG A 26 -4.38 4.18 3.69
CA ARG A 26 -5.63 4.48 2.97
C ARG A 26 -6.21 5.82 3.42
N PHE A 27 -6.25 6.04 4.74
CA PHE A 27 -6.74 7.28 5.33
C PHE A 27 -5.93 8.47 4.84
N ALA A 28 -4.60 8.38 4.85
CA ALA A 28 -3.74 9.47 4.41
C ALA A 28 -3.98 9.87 2.94
N ARG A 29 -4.35 8.93 2.07
CA ARG A 29 -4.73 9.24 0.68
C ARG A 29 -6.06 9.97 0.57
N VAL A 30 -7.07 9.53 1.30
CA VAL A 30 -8.36 10.24 1.36
C VAL A 30 -8.16 11.63 1.95
N PHE A 31 -7.34 11.75 3.00
CA PHE A 31 -6.98 13.01 3.62
C PHE A 31 -6.23 13.91 2.65
N GLY A 32 -5.26 13.39 1.89
CA GLY A 32 -4.56 14.15 0.84
C GLY A 32 -5.50 14.74 -0.22
N ARG A 33 -6.54 13.99 -0.62
CA ARG A 33 -7.60 14.50 -1.51
C ARG A 33 -8.42 15.62 -0.86
N LEU A 34 -8.65 15.56 0.44
CA LEU A 34 -9.32 16.64 1.18
C LEU A 34 -8.42 17.88 1.27
N LEU A 35 -7.12 17.71 1.53
CA LEU A 35 -6.16 18.81 1.57
C LEU A 35 -6.10 19.59 0.25
N GLY A 36 -6.23 18.89 -0.89
CA GLY A 36 -6.30 19.54 -2.20
C GLY A 36 -7.53 20.45 -2.40
N LYS A 37 -8.50 20.43 -1.49
CA LYS A 37 -9.70 21.28 -1.51
C LYS A 37 -9.65 22.43 -0.50
N LEU A 38 -8.64 22.47 0.38
CA LEU A 38 -8.50 23.53 1.38
C LEU A 38 -7.92 24.80 0.76
N GLU A 39 -8.07 25.90 1.48
CA GLU A 39 -7.34 27.13 1.14
C GLU A 39 -5.82 26.90 1.23
N VAL A 40 -5.09 27.55 0.33
CA VAL A 40 -3.64 27.39 0.21
C VAL A 40 -2.91 27.81 1.49
N SER A 41 -3.48 28.72 2.28
CA SER A 41 -2.96 29.18 3.57
C SER A 41 -2.96 28.08 4.65
N GLU A 42 -3.93 27.17 4.63
CA GLU A 42 -4.12 26.13 5.65
C GLU A 42 -3.45 24.80 5.27
N THR A 43 -3.34 24.53 3.96
CA THR A 43 -2.84 23.27 3.40
C THR A 43 -1.47 22.83 3.94
N PRO A 44 -0.43 23.69 4.04
CA PRO A 44 0.90 23.27 4.48
C PRO A 44 0.92 22.67 5.89
N ARG A 45 0.14 23.23 6.81
CA ARG A 45 0.07 22.77 8.20
C ARG A 45 -0.41 21.32 8.27
N TYR A 46 -1.56 21.04 7.64
CA TYR A 46 -2.14 19.70 7.67
C TYR A 46 -1.37 18.69 6.84
N ALA A 47 -0.79 19.12 5.71
CA ALA A 47 0.08 18.27 4.90
C ALA A 47 1.31 17.80 5.71
N ASN A 48 1.92 18.69 6.50
CA ASN A 48 3.06 18.34 7.34
C ASN A 48 2.66 17.37 8.48
N GLN A 49 1.48 17.54 9.08
CA GLN A 49 0.97 16.59 10.08
C GLN A 49 0.73 15.19 9.47
N SER A 50 0.13 15.13 8.29
CA SER A 50 -0.09 13.87 7.57
C SER A 50 1.24 13.19 7.20
N ARG A 51 2.23 13.93 6.71
CA ARG A 51 3.57 13.41 6.43
C ARG A 51 4.26 12.85 7.68
N TYR A 52 4.19 13.58 8.80
CA TYR A 52 4.76 13.14 10.06
C TYR A 52 4.10 11.85 10.58
N PHE A 53 2.77 11.79 10.51
CA PHE A 53 2.02 10.59 10.88
C PHE A 53 2.42 9.38 10.02
N LEU A 54 2.45 9.52 8.69
CA LEU A 54 2.89 8.45 7.80
C LEU A 54 4.34 8.04 8.05
N LYS A 55 5.24 8.99 8.34
CA LYS A 55 6.62 8.67 8.73
C LYS A 55 6.66 7.81 9.99
N LYS A 56 5.81 8.06 10.99
CA LYS A 56 5.78 7.24 12.21
C LYS A 56 5.30 5.81 11.95
N ILE A 57 4.34 5.64 11.05
CA ILE A 57 3.90 4.32 10.59
C ILE A 57 5.05 3.60 9.86
N ASP A 58 5.73 4.29 8.94
CA ASP A 58 6.85 3.74 8.19
C ASP A 58 8.04 3.37 9.10
N ASP A 59 8.43 4.24 10.04
CA ASP A 59 9.47 3.98 11.03
C ASP A 59 9.12 2.72 11.88
N GLY A 60 7.85 2.55 12.25
CA GLY A 60 7.36 1.39 13.00
C GLY A 60 7.41 0.09 12.19
N LEU A 61 6.98 0.12 10.93
CA LEU A 61 7.09 -1.03 10.02
C LEU A 61 8.55 -1.40 9.77
N ASN A 62 9.41 -0.42 9.51
CA ASN A 62 10.84 -0.61 9.27
C ASN A 62 11.55 -1.26 10.47
N ALA A 63 11.16 -0.91 11.70
CA ALA A 63 11.68 -1.55 12.92
C ALA A 63 11.37 -3.07 12.98
N CYS A 64 10.32 -3.52 12.28
CA CYS A 64 9.95 -4.92 12.12
C CYS A 64 10.45 -5.54 10.80
N GLY A 65 11.29 -4.83 10.04
CA GLY A 65 11.76 -5.25 8.71
C GLY A 65 10.67 -5.24 7.63
N LEU A 66 9.56 -4.54 7.87
CA LEU A 66 8.42 -4.43 6.96
C LEU A 66 8.45 -3.10 6.21
N ARG A 67 7.86 -3.06 5.02
CA ARG A 67 7.65 -1.81 4.26
C ARG A 67 6.39 -1.87 3.42
N ILE A 68 5.76 -0.71 3.25
CA ILE A 68 4.66 -0.51 2.29
C ILE A 68 5.25 -0.22 0.91
N VAL A 69 4.73 -0.89 -0.12
CA VAL A 69 5.08 -0.70 -1.52
C VAL A 69 3.85 -0.30 -2.31
N THR A 70 4.04 0.67 -3.19
CA THR A 70 3.01 1.22 -4.08
C THR A 70 3.47 1.03 -5.53
N LEU A 71 2.53 0.74 -6.42
CA LEU A 71 2.81 0.36 -7.80
C LEU A 71 2.16 1.29 -8.82
N GLU A 72 1.55 2.41 -8.41
CA GLU A 72 0.95 3.36 -9.36
C GLU A 72 1.94 3.82 -10.43
N GLY A 73 1.42 3.95 -11.65
CA GLY A 73 2.19 4.32 -12.84
C GLY A 73 3.02 3.18 -13.44
N GLN A 74 3.11 2.00 -12.79
CA GLN A 74 3.80 0.85 -13.35
C GLN A 74 2.91 0.10 -14.38
N PRO A 75 3.48 -0.40 -15.49
CA PRO A 75 2.79 -1.33 -16.37
C PRO A 75 2.27 -2.53 -15.58
N TYR A 76 1.02 -2.92 -15.76
CA TYR A 76 0.45 -4.06 -15.07
C TYR A 76 0.87 -5.37 -15.72
N ASP A 77 1.24 -6.34 -14.89
CA ASP A 77 1.49 -7.72 -15.29
C ASP A 77 0.73 -8.68 -14.34
N PRO A 78 0.13 -9.77 -14.85
CA PRO A 78 -0.58 -10.75 -14.02
C PRO A 78 0.26 -11.39 -12.90
N GLY A 79 1.60 -11.38 -13.00
CA GLY A 79 2.52 -11.87 -11.97
C GLY A 79 2.83 -10.87 -10.87
N MET A 80 2.31 -9.64 -10.93
CA MET A 80 2.49 -8.65 -9.86
C MET A 80 1.80 -9.09 -8.57
N ALA A 81 2.33 -8.64 -7.43
CA ALA A 81 1.79 -8.92 -6.10
C ALA A 81 0.52 -8.11 -5.77
N VAL A 82 -0.37 -7.94 -6.74
CA VAL A 82 -1.63 -7.20 -6.60
C VAL A 82 -2.79 -7.91 -7.30
N SER A 83 -3.98 -7.80 -6.74
CA SER A 83 -5.22 -8.13 -7.43
C SER A 83 -5.80 -6.89 -8.10
N ALA A 84 -6.30 -7.01 -9.33
CA ALA A 84 -6.92 -5.92 -10.06
C ALA A 84 -8.45 -6.04 -10.00
N LEU A 85 -9.13 -5.04 -9.43
CA LEU A 85 -10.59 -5.08 -9.22
C LEU A 85 -11.38 -5.00 -10.52
N ASN A 86 -10.84 -4.30 -11.52
CA ASN A 86 -11.51 -4.00 -12.78
C ASN A 86 -10.88 -4.74 -13.98
N ILE A 87 -10.12 -5.82 -13.75
CA ILE A 87 -9.45 -6.56 -14.85
C ILE A 87 -10.46 -7.08 -15.90
N ALA A 88 -11.68 -7.41 -15.47
CA ALA A 88 -12.75 -7.89 -16.34
C ALA A 88 -13.23 -6.83 -17.37
N ASP A 89 -12.88 -5.56 -17.17
CA ASP A 89 -13.26 -4.45 -18.06
C ASP A 89 -12.32 -4.33 -19.27
N PHE A 90 -11.25 -5.14 -19.32
CA PHE A 90 -10.19 -5.05 -20.34
C PHE A 90 -10.06 -6.33 -21.17
N GLY A 91 -9.61 -6.17 -22.41
CA GLY A 91 -9.29 -7.27 -23.30
C GLY A 91 -7.86 -7.81 -23.07
N PRO A 92 -7.56 -9.03 -23.53
CA PRO A 92 -6.27 -9.70 -23.27
C PRO A 92 -5.07 -9.03 -23.93
N ASN A 93 -5.29 -8.15 -24.90
CA ASN A 93 -4.24 -7.42 -25.63
C ASN A 93 -4.16 -5.94 -25.22
N ASP A 94 -4.97 -5.50 -24.25
CA ASP A 94 -4.88 -4.14 -23.76
C ASP A 94 -3.59 -3.98 -22.95
N PHE A 95 -2.83 -2.92 -23.22
CA PHE A 95 -1.69 -2.55 -22.38
C PHE A 95 -2.21 -1.75 -21.19
N LEU A 96 -2.09 -2.32 -20.00
CA LEU A 96 -2.65 -1.77 -18.78
C LEU A 96 -1.55 -1.19 -17.89
N VAL A 97 -1.89 -0.15 -17.15
CA VAL A 97 -1.03 0.47 -16.14
C VAL A 97 -1.82 0.52 -14.84
N VAL A 98 -1.13 0.38 -13.71
CA VAL A 98 -1.72 0.60 -12.39
C VAL A 98 -2.05 2.08 -12.25
N ASP A 99 -3.34 2.40 -12.31
CA ASP A 99 -3.84 3.78 -12.16
C ASP A 99 -3.86 4.18 -10.68
N GLN A 100 -4.42 3.32 -9.85
CA GLN A 100 -4.62 3.61 -8.44
C GLN A 100 -4.43 2.36 -7.59
N MET A 101 -3.61 2.46 -6.55
CA MET A 101 -3.63 1.48 -5.47
C MET A 101 -4.86 1.73 -4.57
N VAL A 102 -5.66 0.68 -4.38
CA VAL A 102 -6.77 0.61 -3.42
C VAL A 102 -6.24 0.15 -2.07
N GLU A 103 -5.37 -0.86 -2.10
CA GLU A 103 -4.66 -1.40 -0.93
C GLU A 103 -3.18 -1.55 -1.27
N PRO A 104 -2.25 -1.14 -0.38
CA PRO A 104 -0.83 -1.25 -0.65
C PRO A 104 -0.34 -2.70 -0.58
N VAL A 105 0.82 -2.95 -1.20
CA VAL A 105 1.57 -4.20 -0.97
C VAL A 105 2.39 -4.04 0.30
N VAL A 106 2.46 -5.09 1.12
CA VAL A 106 3.38 -5.14 2.28
C VAL A 106 4.46 -6.17 2.01
N MET A 107 5.71 -5.73 2.06
CA MET A 107 6.90 -6.57 1.91
C MET A 107 7.60 -6.72 3.26
N GLY A 108 8.15 -7.89 3.52
CA GLY A 108 9.01 -8.19 4.65
C GLY A 108 10.39 -8.68 4.19
N PRO A 109 11.23 -9.13 5.14
CA PRO A 109 12.58 -9.59 4.83
C PRO A 109 12.59 -10.83 3.92
N ASP A 110 11.59 -11.71 4.07
CA ASP A 110 11.47 -12.97 3.32
C ASP A 110 10.61 -12.84 2.05
N GLY A 111 10.27 -11.62 1.65
CA GLY A 111 9.46 -11.34 0.46
C GLY A 111 8.07 -10.82 0.77
N LEU A 112 7.08 -11.27 -0.01
CA LEU A 112 5.70 -10.76 0.08
C LEU A 112 5.05 -11.17 1.40
N VAL A 113 4.52 -10.17 2.13
CA VAL A 113 3.76 -10.40 3.36
C VAL A 113 2.27 -10.24 3.10
N ARG A 114 1.85 -9.19 2.38
CA ARG A 114 0.47 -9.03 1.90
C ARG A 114 0.43 -8.46 0.49
N SER A 115 -0.38 -9.07 -0.37
CA SER A 115 -0.69 -8.55 -1.70
C SER A 115 -1.54 -7.29 -1.60
N GLY A 116 -1.36 -6.38 -2.56
CA GLY A 116 -2.18 -5.19 -2.68
C GLY A 116 -3.39 -5.40 -3.58
N THR A 117 -4.14 -4.32 -3.75
CA THR A 117 -5.33 -4.27 -4.62
C THR A 117 -5.27 -3.00 -5.45
N VAL A 118 -5.57 -3.09 -6.74
CA VAL A 118 -5.40 -1.99 -7.70
C VAL A 118 -6.62 -1.79 -8.59
N MET A 119 -6.74 -0.56 -9.08
CA MET A 119 -7.51 -0.22 -10.27
C MET A 119 -6.53 -0.02 -11.43
N LEU A 120 -6.88 -0.56 -12.59
CA LEU A 120 -6.11 -0.44 -13.82
C LEU A 120 -6.74 0.59 -14.76
N VAL A 121 -5.91 1.15 -15.64
CA VAL A 121 -6.33 1.96 -16.79
C VAL A 121 -5.60 1.47 -18.03
N LYS A 122 -6.23 1.60 -19.21
CA LYS A 122 -5.50 1.41 -20.48
C LYS A 122 -4.47 2.53 -20.62
N ALA A 123 -3.22 2.20 -20.92
CA ALA A 123 -2.29 3.24 -21.31
C ALA A 123 -2.78 3.86 -22.63
N GLY A 124 -2.76 5.20 -22.71
CA GLY A 124 -2.84 5.85 -24.01
C GLY A 124 -1.69 5.34 -24.88
N ARG A 125 -1.94 5.10 -26.18
CA ARG A 125 -0.82 4.88 -27.10
C ARG A 125 0.15 6.07 -26.97
N PRO A 126 1.48 5.82 -26.92
CA PRO A 126 2.46 6.90 -26.94
C PRO A 126 2.30 7.79 -28.17
#